data_AF-A0A7W1YUN3-F1
#
_entry.id   AF-A0A7W1YUN3-F1
#
_cell.length_a   1.000
_cell.length_b   1.000
_cell.length_c   1.000
_cell.angle_alpha   90.00
_cell.angle_beta   90.00
_cell.angle_gamma   90.00
#
_symmetry.space_group_name_H-M   'P 1'
#
loop_
_entity.id
_entity.type
_entity.pdbx_description
1 polymer ?
#
loop_
_entity_poly.entity_id
_entity_poly.type
_entity_poly.pdbx_seq_one_letter_code
_entity_poly.pdbx_strand_id
1 'polypeptide(L)'
;MSAIRRLTAAAAAGILGLLTVVPPASAAEPPDLEWTRPTITDRVLVEPGPLTGTITGQEGQTIESLDVELLPEETPEGPCVVEDPPTQIFDGSSTQDFEVDAVFPCNGGYEIVASVGYRESGALNTVLGTDPVEGSLLFSVAIPPARVEGFEATYDEASKEVRLTWAPNAEPDLLGYYIERNPPGPSAFSRITPELLPLDQTAFTDPGIEDEHRYQVVAVRRGPRTDSQIQGEPSSVVTAGPERTEPTLPDDIPAPNSRPPASAGGSGGGGSTQRATRAPSPSRPNSNIFEETLPFDPSQTTLPPPTTEPPEDAPVLAEFDDEPTQDDRRATL
;
A
#
# COMPACT_ATOMS: atom_id res chain seq x y z
N MET A 1 21.99 -75.11 76.20
CA MET A 1 21.96 -74.28 77.42
C MET A 1 21.95 -72.81 76.98
N SER A 2 20.98 -72.02 77.48
CA SER A 2 20.98 -70.55 77.70
C SER A 2 21.67 -69.62 76.66
N ALA A 3 21.11 -68.47 76.25
CA ALA A 3 20.18 -67.57 76.92
C ALA A 3 19.53 -66.58 75.94
N ILE A 4 18.38 -66.10 76.39
CA ILE A 4 17.59 -64.96 75.89
C ILE A 4 18.35 -63.64 76.09
N ARG A 5 18.34 -62.73 75.10
CA ARG A 5 18.40 -61.28 75.33
C ARG A 5 17.46 -60.53 74.40
N ARG A 6 16.68 -59.65 75.02
CA ARG A 6 15.58 -58.83 74.50
C ARG A 6 16.14 -57.62 73.75
N LEU A 7 15.55 -57.27 72.61
CA LEU A 7 15.74 -56.00 71.91
C LEU A 7 14.80 -54.95 72.52
N THR A 8 15.37 -53.90 73.10
CA THR A 8 14.68 -52.66 73.50
C THR A 8 14.66 -51.72 72.30
N ALA A 9 13.46 -51.38 71.82
CA ALA A 9 13.22 -50.30 70.89
C ALA A 9 13.25 -48.96 71.65
N ALA A 10 14.10 -48.02 71.20
CA ALA A 10 14.08 -46.64 71.65
C ALA A 10 13.20 -45.82 70.70
N ALA A 11 12.17 -45.18 71.26
CA ALA A 11 11.30 -44.25 70.55
C ALA A 11 12.02 -42.92 70.32
N ALA A 12 12.16 -42.50 69.06
CA ALA A 12 12.54 -41.14 68.69
C ALA A 12 11.25 -40.30 68.53
N ALA A 13 11.05 -39.33 69.42
CA ALA A 13 9.98 -38.35 69.32
C ALA A 13 10.31 -37.36 68.19
N GLY A 14 9.45 -37.31 67.18
CA GLY A 14 9.59 -36.42 66.02
C GLY A 14 9.20 -34.98 66.36
N ILE A 15 10.05 -34.03 65.95
CA ILE A 15 9.68 -32.62 65.78
C ILE A 15 9.11 -32.50 64.36
N LEU A 16 7.80 -32.38 64.26
CA LEU A 16 7.10 -32.10 63.01
C LEU A 16 7.22 -30.59 62.74
N GLY A 17 8.29 -30.17 62.06
CA GLY A 17 8.38 -28.81 61.51
C GLY A 17 7.43 -28.70 60.32
N LEU A 18 6.37 -27.89 60.44
CA LEU A 18 5.60 -27.45 59.28
C LEU A 18 6.56 -26.67 58.36
N LEU A 19 7.02 -27.30 57.27
CA LEU A 19 7.49 -26.54 56.11
C LEU A 19 6.25 -25.88 55.49
N THR A 20 6.07 -24.58 55.73
CA THR A 20 5.24 -23.78 54.84
C THR A 20 5.95 -23.72 53.50
N VAL A 21 5.47 -24.50 52.54
CA VAL A 21 5.83 -24.31 51.14
C VAL A 21 5.28 -22.94 50.77
N VAL A 22 6.15 -21.94 50.75
CA VAL A 22 5.84 -20.64 50.15
C VAL A 22 5.60 -20.96 48.67
N PRO A 23 4.41 -20.71 48.10
CA PRO A 23 4.23 -20.87 46.67
C PRO A 23 5.29 -20.02 45.96
N PRO A 24 5.86 -20.49 44.83
CA PRO A 24 6.73 -19.64 44.04
C PRO A 24 5.99 -18.32 43.78
N ALA A 25 6.70 -17.19 43.95
CA ALA A 25 6.15 -15.88 43.64
C ALA A 25 5.47 -15.97 42.28
N SER A 26 4.16 -15.70 42.24
CA SER A 26 3.41 -15.67 40.99
C SER A 26 4.19 -14.78 40.04
N ALA A 27 4.64 -15.33 38.91
CA ALA A 27 5.25 -14.53 37.86
C ALA A 27 4.24 -13.43 37.52
N ALA A 28 4.68 -12.18 37.64
CA ALA A 28 3.83 -11.04 37.36
C ALA A 28 3.37 -11.12 35.90
N GLU A 29 2.06 -10.97 35.64
CA GLU A 29 1.52 -11.04 34.27
C GLU A 29 2.13 -9.92 33.42
N PRO A 30 2.58 -10.18 32.19
CA PRO A 30 3.18 -9.12 31.36
C PRO A 30 2.23 -7.93 31.20
N PRO A 31 2.73 -6.70 31.07
CA PRO A 31 1.91 -5.52 30.85
C PRO A 31 1.10 -5.70 29.58
N ASP A 32 -0.03 -5.00 29.54
CA ASP A 32 -0.85 -4.99 28.34
C ASP A 32 -0.31 -3.91 27.40
N LEU A 33 0.24 -4.36 26.28
CA LEU A 33 0.75 -3.51 25.21
C LEU A 33 -0.21 -3.62 24.03
N GLU A 34 -0.98 -2.56 23.80
CA GLU A 34 -1.96 -2.51 22.73
C GLU A 34 -1.47 -1.60 21.60
N TRP A 35 -1.22 -2.19 20.42
CA TRP A 35 -0.85 -1.44 19.22
C TRP A 35 -2.09 -0.87 18.52
N THR A 36 -2.10 0.44 18.32
CA THR A 36 -3.12 1.15 17.53
C THR A 36 -2.66 1.32 16.08
N ARG A 37 -1.35 1.43 15.82
CA ARG A 37 -0.78 1.46 14.46
C ARG A 37 0.60 0.79 14.43
N PRO A 38 0.81 -0.24 13.57
CA PRO A 38 -0.21 -0.97 12.83
C PRO A 38 -1.23 -1.61 13.79
N THR A 39 -2.48 -1.74 13.37
CA THR A 39 -3.48 -2.39 14.23
C THR A 39 -3.13 -3.88 14.36
N ILE A 40 -3.48 -4.50 15.49
CA ILE A 40 -3.27 -5.95 15.69
C ILE A 40 -3.97 -6.79 14.61
N THR A 41 -5.10 -6.30 14.08
CA THR A 41 -5.89 -6.94 13.03
C THR A 41 -5.32 -6.70 11.63
N ASP A 42 -4.83 -5.49 11.38
CA ASP A 42 -4.24 -5.07 10.11
C ASP A 42 -2.76 -4.78 10.34
N ARG A 43 -1.98 -5.86 10.35
CA ARG A 43 -0.52 -5.89 10.57
C ARG A 43 0.24 -5.41 9.34
N VAL A 44 -0.31 -4.46 8.58
CA VAL A 44 0.29 -3.94 7.36
C VAL A 44 0.31 -2.42 7.43
N LEU A 45 1.50 -1.84 7.31
CA LEU A 45 1.71 -0.40 7.21
C LEU A 45 1.79 -0.02 5.72
N VAL A 46 0.74 0.63 5.22
CA VAL A 46 0.64 1.06 3.80
C VAL A 46 1.00 2.53 3.57
N GLU A 47 1.16 3.29 4.66
CA GLU A 47 1.49 4.71 4.63
C GLU A 47 2.59 5.00 5.66
N PRO A 48 3.54 5.90 5.34
CA PRO A 48 4.51 6.36 6.30
C PRO A 48 3.80 7.05 7.47
N GLY A 49 4.33 6.89 8.67
CA GLY A 49 3.79 7.51 9.87
C GLY A 49 4.28 6.81 11.12
N PRO A 50 4.03 7.42 12.29
CA PRO A 50 4.50 6.87 13.53
C PRO A 50 3.76 5.58 13.88
N LEU A 51 4.44 4.74 14.65
CA LEU A 51 3.84 3.59 15.32
C LEU A 51 3.21 4.09 16.61
N THR A 52 1.97 3.69 16.88
CA THR A 52 1.24 4.18 18.04
C THR A 52 0.59 3.05 18.82
N GLY A 53 0.43 3.27 20.11
CA GLY A 53 -0.24 2.32 20.99
C GLY A 53 -0.41 2.85 22.39
N THR A 54 -0.93 1.99 23.25
CA THR A 54 -1.15 2.25 24.66
C THR A 54 -0.48 1.14 25.47
N ILE A 55 0.22 1.54 26.52
CA ILE A 55 0.83 0.63 27.51
C ILE A 55 0.06 0.79 28.80
N THR A 56 -0.35 -0.33 29.38
CA THR A 56 -0.92 -0.37 30.73
C THR A 56 -0.01 -1.17 31.65
N GLY A 57 0.59 -0.48 32.62
CA GLY A 57 1.40 -1.07 33.67
C GLY A 57 0.56 -1.87 34.67
N GLN A 58 1.22 -2.74 35.44
CA GLN A 58 0.54 -3.55 36.44
C GLN A 58 0.09 -2.74 37.66
N GLU A 59 -0.75 -3.34 38.51
CA GLU A 59 -1.26 -2.72 39.73
C GLU A 59 -0.11 -2.22 40.63
N GLY A 60 -0.07 -0.91 40.88
CA GLY A 60 0.94 -0.27 41.74
C GLY A 60 2.25 0.11 41.05
N GLN A 61 2.41 -0.20 39.77
CA GLN A 61 3.55 0.21 38.94
C GLN A 61 3.23 1.47 38.14
N THR A 62 4.27 2.28 37.90
CA THR A 62 4.19 3.45 37.04
C THR A 62 5.22 3.34 35.93
N ILE A 63 4.81 3.63 34.70
CA ILE A 63 5.62 3.55 33.49
C ILE A 63 6.60 4.75 33.48
N GLU A 64 7.89 4.46 33.37
CA GLU A 64 8.96 5.46 33.36
C GLU A 64 9.57 5.64 31.97
N SER A 65 9.72 4.55 31.22
CA SER A 65 10.31 4.59 29.89
C SER A 65 9.76 3.52 28.97
N LEU A 66 9.84 3.79 27.66
CA LEU A 66 9.58 2.85 26.59
C LEU A 66 10.77 2.90 25.63
N ASP A 67 11.44 1.76 25.50
CA ASP A 67 12.43 1.52 24.46
C ASP A 67 11.80 0.68 23.35
N VAL A 68 12.10 1.00 22.10
CA VAL A 68 11.54 0.30 20.94
C VAL A 68 12.67 -0.05 20.00
N GLU A 69 12.78 -1.34 19.69
CA GLU A 69 13.71 -1.88 18.70
C GLU A 69 12.93 -2.35 17.47
N LEU A 70 13.45 -2.04 16.29
CA LEU A 70 12.86 -2.42 15.00
C LEU A 70 13.72 -3.46 14.32
N LEU A 71 13.28 -4.72 14.38
CA LEU A 71 14.00 -5.86 13.86
C LEU A 71 13.44 -6.29 12.49
N PRO A 72 14.14 -6.06 11.37
CA PRO A 72 13.71 -6.58 10.08
C PRO A 72 13.77 -8.12 10.06
N GLU A 73 12.73 -8.78 9.53
CA GLU A 73 12.65 -10.26 9.45
C GLU A 73 13.76 -10.85 8.56
N GLU A 74 14.18 -10.10 7.55
CA GLU A 74 15.35 -10.42 6.73
C GLU A 74 16.45 -9.40 7.02
N THR A 75 17.69 -9.87 7.20
CA THR A 75 18.82 -8.97 7.41
C THR A 75 18.94 -8.00 6.23
N PRO A 76 18.79 -6.68 6.43
CA PRO A 76 18.83 -5.72 5.35
C PRO A 76 20.24 -5.68 4.78
N GLU A 77 20.40 -6.07 3.53
CA GLU A 77 21.63 -5.82 2.79
C GLU A 77 21.57 -4.42 2.15
N GLY A 78 22.66 -3.66 2.29
CA GLY A 78 22.79 -2.35 1.65
C GLY A 78 21.93 -1.25 2.31
N PRO A 79 21.22 -0.40 1.54
CA PRO A 79 20.60 0.82 2.03
C PRO A 79 19.30 0.65 2.85
N CYS A 80 18.91 -0.58 3.20
CA CYS A 80 17.68 -0.89 3.95
C CYS A 80 17.85 -0.87 5.49
N VAL A 81 18.86 -0.18 6.01
CA VAL A 81 19.12 -0.13 7.46
C VAL A 81 18.02 0.70 8.15
N VAL A 82 17.30 0.07 9.07
CA VAL A 82 16.35 0.76 9.96
C VAL A 82 17.12 1.23 11.19
N GLU A 83 16.88 2.48 11.59
CA GLU A 83 17.42 3.04 12.83
C GLU A 83 16.39 2.87 13.93
N ASP A 84 16.84 2.46 15.11
CA ASP A 84 15.96 2.36 16.27
C ASP A 84 15.51 3.76 16.69
N PRO A 85 14.21 3.93 16.99
CA PRO A 85 13.68 5.18 17.48
C PRO A 85 14.28 5.54 18.86
N PRO A 86 14.29 6.83 19.22
CA PRO A 86 14.76 7.25 20.53
C PRO A 86 13.86 6.72 21.64
N THR A 87 14.46 6.28 22.74
CA THR A 87 13.75 5.90 23.97
C THR A 87 12.85 7.04 24.45
N GLN A 88 11.58 6.72 24.72
CA GLN A 88 10.62 7.67 25.27
C GLN A 88 10.62 7.61 26.80
N ILE A 89 10.49 8.77 27.44
CA ILE A 89 10.48 8.92 28.90
C ILE A 89 9.14 9.51 29.34
N PHE A 90 8.58 8.97 30.42
CA PHE A 90 7.27 9.34 30.94
C PHE A 90 7.31 9.78 32.40
N ASP A 91 6.29 10.53 32.81
CA ASP A 91 6.20 11.12 34.15
C ASP A 91 5.61 10.18 35.22
N GLY A 92 5.50 8.87 34.93
CA GLY A 92 5.05 7.88 35.91
C GLY A 92 3.54 7.64 35.97
N SER A 93 2.87 7.52 34.82
CA SER A 93 1.47 7.08 34.76
C SER A 93 1.36 5.54 34.79
N SER A 94 0.24 5.00 35.27
CA SER A 94 -0.08 3.57 35.15
C SER A 94 -0.51 3.18 33.73
N THR A 95 -0.98 4.14 32.94
CA THR A 95 -1.37 3.96 31.55
C THR A 95 -0.80 5.09 30.72
N GLN A 96 -0.21 4.77 29.58
CA GLN A 96 0.52 5.73 28.76
C GLN A 96 0.30 5.43 27.28
N ASP A 97 -0.16 6.44 26.53
CA ASP A 97 -0.13 6.41 25.08
C ASP A 97 1.28 6.76 24.61
N PHE A 98 1.72 6.09 23.55
CA PHE A 98 3.02 6.33 22.94
C PHE A 98 2.91 6.54 21.43
N GLU A 99 3.83 7.33 20.90
CA GLU A 99 3.99 7.58 19.47
C GLU A 99 5.48 7.47 19.14
N VAL A 100 5.83 6.61 18.20
CA VAL A 100 7.21 6.30 17.83
C VAL A 100 7.40 6.65 16.36
N ASP A 101 8.19 7.69 16.12
CA ASP A 101 8.60 8.07 14.76
C ASP A 101 9.56 7.02 14.20
N ALA A 102 9.00 6.02 13.53
CA ALA A 102 9.75 4.99 12.82
C ALA A 102 9.87 5.33 11.34
N VAL A 103 11.05 5.14 10.77
CA VAL A 103 11.30 5.28 9.32
C VAL A 103 11.62 3.91 8.76
N PHE A 104 10.94 3.54 7.68
CA PHE A 104 11.14 2.28 6.98
C PHE A 104 11.70 2.55 5.57
N PRO A 105 13.03 2.49 5.39
CA PRO A 105 13.64 2.73 4.09
C PRO A 105 13.24 1.69 3.05
N CYS A 106 12.86 0.48 3.47
CA CYS A 106 12.46 -0.62 2.59
C CYS A 106 11.14 -1.24 3.03
N ASN A 107 10.41 -1.82 2.08
CA ASN A 107 9.28 -2.68 2.37
C ASN A 107 9.77 -4.07 2.80
N GLY A 108 8.97 -4.75 3.62
CA GLY A 108 9.33 -6.07 4.14
C GLY A 108 8.60 -6.41 5.43
N GLY A 109 8.99 -7.53 6.03
CA GLY A 109 8.55 -7.96 7.34
C GLY A 109 9.41 -7.36 8.45
N TYR A 110 8.77 -6.99 9.55
CA TYR A 110 9.40 -6.40 10.73
C TYR A 110 8.80 -6.98 12.00
N GLU A 111 9.65 -7.22 12.99
CA GLU A 111 9.28 -7.40 14.38
C GLU A 111 9.58 -6.10 15.13
N ILE A 112 8.57 -5.52 15.76
CA ILE A 112 8.79 -4.47 16.75
C ILE A 112 8.88 -5.12 18.13
N VAL A 113 9.94 -4.79 18.88
CA VAL A 113 10.14 -5.19 20.26
C VAL A 113 10.07 -3.93 21.13
N ALA A 114 9.14 -3.92 22.08
CA ALA A 114 8.95 -2.81 23.01
C ALA A 114 9.32 -3.25 24.42
N SER A 115 10.27 -2.54 25.03
CA SER A 115 10.78 -2.81 26.38
C SER A 115 10.36 -1.68 27.32
N VAL A 116 9.53 -2.00 28.31
CA VAL A 116 8.97 -1.01 29.24
C VAL A 116 9.74 -0.99 30.55
N GLY A 117 10.23 0.19 30.92
CA GLY A 117 10.85 0.45 32.22
C GLY A 117 9.85 1.01 33.24
N TYR A 118 9.93 0.51 34.47
CA TYR A 118 9.01 0.88 35.56
C TYR A 118 9.73 1.53 36.72
N ARG A 119 8.98 2.40 37.41
CA ARG A 119 9.33 2.90 38.73
C ARG A 119 8.45 2.24 39.79
N GLU A 120 9.06 1.63 40.80
CA GLU A 120 8.32 1.15 41.97
C GLU A 120 7.88 2.34 42.84
N SER A 121 6.61 2.33 43.25
CA SER A 121 6.03 3.30 44.17
C SER A 121 6.42 2.99 45.63
N GLY A 122 7.73 2.93 45.93
CA GLY A 122 8.24 2.60 47.26
C GLY A 122 9.56 3.31 47.57
N ALA A 123 9.55 4.16 48.61
CA ALA A 123 10.67 4.83 49.28
C ALA A 123 11.94 5.13 48.45
N LEU A 124 12.20 6.44 48.27
CA LEU A 124 13.46 7.03 47.79
C LEU A 124 14.69 6.12 48.03
N ASN A 125 15.29 5.63 46.95
CA ASN A 125 16.52 4.82 46.86
C ASN A 125 16.40 3.28 46.86
N THR A 126 15.47 2.70 46.09
CA THR A 126 15.56 1.27 45.74
C THR A 126 15.75 1.10 44.23
N VAL A 127 16.96 0.65 43.90
CA VAL A 127 17.51 0.07 42.68
C VAL A 127 16.52 -0.17 41.52
N LEU A 128 16.82 0.46 40.36
CA LEU A 128 16.37 0.05 39.02
C LEU A 128 16.74 -1.42 38.80
N GLY A 129 15.80 -2.35 39.00
CA GLY A 129 16.12 -3.77 39.07
C GLY A 129 14.95 -4.69 38.77
N THR A 130 13.94 -4.22 38.02
CA THR A 130 13.03 -5.12 37.33
C THR A 130 13.55 -5.29 35.92
N ASP A 131 13.73 -6.53 35.47
CA ASP A 131 13.95 -6.82 34.05
C ASP A 131 12.84 -6.10 33.25
N PRO A 132 13.20 -5.34 32.19
CA PRO A 132 12.20 -4.65 31.40
C PRO A 132 11.23 -5.68 30.86
N VAL A 133 9.93 -5.35 30.89
CA VAL A 133 8.96 -6.27 30.32
C VAL A 133 8.83 -5.98 28.84
N GLU A 134 8.90 -7.05 28.05
CA GLU A 134 8.96 -7.00 26.60
C GLU A 134 7.61 -7.40 26.00
N GLY A 135 7.16 -6.65 25.00
CA GLY A 135 6.09 -7.05 24.09
C GLY A 135 6.61 -7.00 22.65
N SER A 136 6.25 -7.97 21.83
CA SER A 136 6.61 -7.94 20.40
C SER A 136 5.42 -8.09 19.47
N LEU A 137 5.54 -7.48 18.29
CA LEU A 137 4.54 -7.57 17.22
C LEU A 137 5.24 -7.73 15.87
N LEU A 138 4.85 -8.78 15.14
CA LEU A 138 5.21 -8.94 13.73
C LEU A 138 4.22 -8.19 12.85
N PHE A 139 4.73 -7.37 11.93
CA PHE A 139 3.97 -6.65 10.92
C PHE A 139 4.74 -6.53 9.61
N SER A 140 4.07 -6.08 8.56
CA SER A 140 4.67 -5.86 7.25
C SER A 140 4.57 -4.39 6.85
N VAL A 141 5.60 -3.88 6.18
CA VAL A 141 5.61 -2.57 5.55
C VAL A 141 5.39 -2.75 4.06
N ALA A 142 4.40 -2.04 3.52
CA ALA A 142 3.90 -2.15 2.16
C ALA A 142 3.62 -0.75 1.58
N ILE A 143 4.56 0.18 1.77
CA ILE A 143 4.42 1.58 1.36
C ILE A 143 4.68 1.67 -0.15
N PRO A 144 3.71 2.14 -0.97
CA PRO A 144 3.93 2.36 -2.39
C PRO A 144 5.09 3.33 -2.64
N PRO A 145 5.81 3.22 -3.77
CA PRO A 145 6.81 4.22 -4.12
C PRO A 145 6.16 5.58 -4.34
N ALA A 146 6.92 6.62 -4.06
CA ALA A 146 6.56 8.00 -4.35
C ALA A 146 6.23 8.16 -5.83
N ARG A 147 5.34 9.11 -6.09
CA ARG A 147 4.97 9.50 -7.44
C ARG A 147 6.21 9.98 -8.19
N VAL A 148 6.39 9.53 -9.43
CA VAL A 148 7.52 9.96 -10.26
C VAL A 148 7.38 11.44 -10.60
N GLU A 149 8.46 12.19 -10.41
CA GLU A 149 8.55 13.63 -10.69
C GLU A 149 9.37 13.94 -11.94
N GLY A 150 9.23 15.16 -12.46
CA GLY A 150 10.01 15.62 -13.62
C GLY A 150 9.76 14.82 -14.90
N PHE A 151 8.58 14.20 -15.04
CA PHE A 151 8.24 13.44 -16.24
C PHE A 151 8.00 14.38 -17.41
N GLU A 152 8.77 14.20 -18.48
CA GLU A 152 8.76 15.02 -19.69
C GLU A 152 8.71 14.14 -20.93
N ALA A 153 8.13 14.68 -22.02
CA ALA A 153 8.07 14.03 -23.32
C ALA A 153 8.48 15.01 -24.42
N THR A 154 9.35 14.57 -25.33
CA THR A 154 9.78 15.33 -26.50
C THR A 154 9.56 14.49 -27.75
N TYR A 155 8.84 15.05 -28.73
CA TYR A 155 8.64 14.41 -30.04
C TYR A 155 9.73 14.84 -31.02
N ASP A 156 10.30 13.87 -31.74
CA ASP A 156 11.21 14.09 -32.86
C ASP A 156 10.46 13.84 -34.18
N GLU A 157 10.22 14.90 -34.96
CA GLU A 157 9.51 14.81 -36.24
C GLU A 157 10.26 13.99 -37.30
N ALA A 158 11.60 13.97 -37.25
CA ALA A 158 12.41 13.32 -38.26
C ALA A 158 12.45 11.80 -38.05
N SER A 159 12.55 11.33 -36.81
CA SER A 159 12.52 9.90 -36.48
C SER A 159 11.10 9.37 -36.19
N LYS A 160 10.13 10.26 -35.94
CA LYS A 160 8.78 9.93 -35.46
C LYS A 160 8.79 9.16 -34.15
N GLU A 161 9.62 9.60 -33.21
CA GLU A 161 9.78 8.98 -31.90
C GLU A 161 9.44 9.98 -30.80
N VAL A 162 8.89 9.49 -29.70
CA VAL A 162 8.73 10.26 -28.46
C VAL A 162 9.78 9.81 -27.47
N ARG A 163 10.67 10.73 -27.07
CA ARG A 163 11.61 10.52 -25.97
C ARG A 163 10.97 10.98 -24.66
N LEU A 164 10.88 10.04 -23.72
CA LEU A 164 10.37 10.24 -22.36
C LEU A 164 11.55 10.26 -21.39
N THR A 165 11.52 11.17 -20.42
CA THR A 165 12.52 11.28 -19.35
C THR A 165 11.86 11.60 -18.03
N TRP A 166 12.43 11.14 -16.92
CA TRP A 166 11.96 11.44 -15.56
C TRP A 166 13.12 11.57 -14.57
N ALA A 167 12.83 12.13 -13.39
CA ALA A 167 13.75 12.09 -12.27
C ALA A 167 13.72 10.71 -11.59
N PRO A 168 14.87 10.14 -11.18
CA PRO A 168 14.89 8.91 -10.41
C PRO A 168 14.22 9.10 -9.05
N ASN A 169 13.56 8.05 -8.56
CA ASN A 169 13.03 8.02 -7.22
C ASN A 169 14.13 7.72 -6.19
N ALA A 170 13.85 8.01 -4.91
CA ALA A 170 14.82 7.87 -3.84
C ALA A 170 14.69 6.57 -3.03
N GLU A 171 13.63 5.77 -3.23
CA GLU A 171 13.45 4.54 -2.47
C GLU A 171 14.57 3.52 -2.77
N PRO A 172 15.26 3.00 -1.75
CA PRO A 172 16.38 2.09 -1.93
C PRO A 172 16.02 0.71 -2.49
N ASP A 173 14.78 0.25 -2.28
CA ASP A 173 14.21 -1.01 -2.75
C ASP A 173 13.27 -0.82 -3.96
N LEU A 174 13.50 0.25 -4.72
CA LEU A 174 12.88 0.45 -6.02
C LEU A 174 13.33 -0.64 -6.99
N LEU A 175 12.38 -1.24 -7.70
CA LEU A 175 12.63 -2.29 -8.68
C LEU A 175 12.74 -1.72 -10.11
N GLY A 176 12.03 -0.62 -10.39
CA GLY A 176 12.03 -0.03 -11.73
C GLY A 176 10.79 0.75 -12.09
N TYR A 177 10.54 0.87 -13.39
CA TYR A 177 9.48 1.71 -13.95
C TYR A 177 8.67 1.01 -15.05
N TYR A 178 7.38 1.31 -15.10
CA TYR A 178 6.54 1.04 -16.26
C TYR A 178 6.16 2.35 -16.96
N ILE A 179 6.14 2.31 -18.29
CA ILE A 179 5.60 3.40 -19.10
C ILE A 179 4.22 3.00 -19.59
N GLU A 180 3.27 3.91 -19.39
CA GLU A 180 1.92 3.76 -19.87
C GLU A 180 1.60 4.85 -20.89
N ARG A 181 0.90 4.45 -21.94
CA ARG A 181 0.50 5.31 -23.05
C ARG A 181 -0.99 5.24 -23.24
N ASN A 182 -1.57 6.38 -23.53
CA ASN A 182 -2.95 6.53 -23.92
C ASN A 182 -3.00 7.08 -25.36
N PRO A 183 -3.55 6.31 -26.31
CA PRO A 183 -3.70 6.77 -27.69
C PRO A 183 -4.76 7.87 -27.81
N PRO A 184 -4.77 8.62 -28.93
CA PRO A 184 -5.78 9.63 -29.16
C PRO A 184 -7.21 9.07 -29.03
N GLY A 185 -8.07 9.78 -28.30
CA GLY A 185 -9.49 9.42 -28.12
C GLY A 185 -9.83 8.99 -26.68
N PRO A 186 -11.00 8.38 -26.46
CA PRO A 186 -11.51 8.06 -25.12
C PRO A 186 -10.92 6.76 -24.53
N SER A 187 -9.76 6.33 -24.99
CA SER A 187 -9.11 5.11 -24.51
C SER A 187 -8.56 5.30 -23.08
N ALA A 188 -8.29 4.19 -22.39
CA ALA A 188 -7.53 4.20 -21.14
C ALA A 188 -6.02 4.19 -21.41
N PHE A 189 -5.22 4.44 -20.38
CA PHE A 189 -3.78 4.16 -20.41
C PHE A 189 -3.53 2.65 -20.46
N SER A 190 -2.50 2.25 -21.20
CA SER A 190 -2.00 0.87 -21.22
C SER A 190 -0.47 0.85 -21.19
N ARG A 191 0.10 -0.17 -20.56
CA ARG A 191 1.56 -0.35 -20.51
C ARG A 191 2.12 -0.60 -21.91
N ILE A 192 3.19 0.10 -22.26
CA ILE A 192 3.95 -0.10 -23.49
C ILE A 192 5.30 -0.78 -23.25
N THR A 193 5.76 -0.81 -22.01
CA THR A 193 6.92 -1.59 -21.55
C THR A 193 6.43 -2.95 -21.03
N PRO A 194 6.66 -4.05 -21.76
CA PRO A 194 6.20 -5.38 -21.34
C PRO A 194 6.97 -5.91 -20.13
N GLU A 195 8.25 -5.54 -20.05
CA GLU A 195 9.13 -5.82 -18.91
C GLU A 195 9.33 -4.56 -18.09
N LEU A 196 9.66 -4.74 -16.82
CA LEU A 196 9.98 -3.63 -15.93
C LEU A 196 11.29 -2.99 -16.38
N LEU A 197 11.28 -1.68 -16.62
CA LEU A 197 12.51 -0.95 -16.91
C LEU A 197 13.38 -0.93 -15.65
N PRO A 198 14.69 -1.22 -15.74
CA PRO A 198 15.56 -1.27 -14.58
C PRO A 198 15.70 0.10 -13.90
N LEU A 199 16.08 0.11 -12.63
CA LEU A 199 16.13 1.31 -11.77
C LEU A 199 17.07 2.43 -12.28
N ASP A 200 18.09 2.09 -13.06
CA ASP A 200 19.04 3.04 -13.64
C ASP A 200 18.56 3.64 -14.97
N GLN A 201 17.47 3.10 -15.52
CA GLN A 201 16.85 3.62 -16.73
C GLN A 201 15.80 4.67 -16.39
N THR A 202 16.17 5.94 -16.54
CA THR A 202 15.27 7.10 -16.35
C THR A 202 14.83 7.76 -17.66
N ALA A 203 14.92 7.00 -18.76
CA ALA A 203 14.48 7.43 -20.08
C ALA A 203 13.94 6.26 -20.90
N PHE A 204 12.97 6.55 -21.77
CA PHE A 204 12.39 5.58 -22.68
C PHE A 204 12.07 6.25 -24.02
N THR A 205 12.32 5.56 -25.13
CA THR A 205 11.96 6.05 -26.48
C THR A 205 10.83 5.19 -27.03
N ASP A 206 9.70 5.83 -27.31
CA ASP A 206 8.53 5.21 -27.93
C ASP A 206 8.53 5.51 -29.44
N PRO A 207 8.78 4.51 -30.32
CA PRO A 207 8.91 4.73 -31.75
C PRO A 207 7.58 4.64 -32.51
N GLY A 208 7.57 5.16 -33.74
CA GLY A 208 6.45 4.99 -34.67
C GLY A 208 5.22 5.82 -34.31
N ILE A 209 5.44 7.05 -33.85
CA ILE A 209 4.40 7.96 -33.37
C ILE A 209 3.89 8.82 -34.52
N GLU A 210 2.68 8.47 -34.98
CA GLU A 210 1.98 9.11 -36.09
C GLU A 210 0.88 10.09 -35.61
N ASP A 211 0.48 9.99 -34.35
CA ASP A 211 -0.55 10.82 -33.72
C ASP A 211 -0.11 11.27 -32.33
N GLU A 212 -0.78 12.27 -31.78
CA GLU A 212 -0.55 12.75 -30.41
C GLU A 212 -0.99 11.71 -29.36
N HIS A 213 -0.08 11.36 -28.45
CA HIS A 213 -0.32 10.42 -27.36
C HIS A 213 -0.12 11.10 -26.00
N ARG A 214 -0.81 10.57 -24.99
CA ARG A 214 -0.61 10.92 -23.59
C ARG A 214 0.21 9.84 -22.91
N TYR A 215 1.12 10.23 -22.04
CA TYR A 215 2.03 9.33 -21.34
C TYR A 215 1.98 9.54 -19.84
N GLN A 216 2.23 8.48 -19.09
CA GLN A 216 2.56 8.53 -17.67
C GLN A 216 3.58 7.43 -17.34
N VAL A 217 4.36 7.63 -16.29
CA VAL A 217 5.30 6.64 -15.76
C VAL A 217 4.86 6.21 -14.35
N VAL A 218 4.97 4.92 -14.06
CA VAL A 218 4.62 4.31 -12.78
C VAL A 218 5.86 3.68 -12.19
N ALA A 219 6.23 4.09 -10.97
CA ALA A 219 7.31 3.49 -10.20
C ALA A 219 6.86 2.15 -9.58
N VAL A 220 7.78 1.19 -9.49
CA VAL A 220 7.56 -0.12 -8.89
C VAL A 220 8.61 -0.37 -7.83
N ARG A 221 8.15 -0.81 -6.65
CA ARG A 221 8.96 -1.10 -5.47
C ARG A 221 8.73 -2.53 -5.01
N ARG A 222 9.66 -3.10 -4.25
CA ARG A 222 9.45 -4.37 -3.53
C ARG A 222 8.19 -4.25 -2.64
N GLY A 223 7.39 -5.31 -2.57
CA GLY A 223 6.27 -5.38 -1.66
C GLY A 223 6.65 -5.97 -0.29
N PRO A 224 5.69 -6.28 0.59
CA PRO A 224 5.94 -6.81 1.93
C PRO A 224 6.57 -8.21 1.94
N ARG A 225 6.50 -8.94 0.83
CA ARG A 225 7.12 -10.26 0.64
C ARG A 225 8.16 -10.22 -0.49
N THR A 226 9.14 -11.12 -0.43
CA THR A 226 10.30 -11.20 -1.33
C THR A 226 9.97 -11.25 -2.82
N ASP A 227 8.83 -11.84 -3.19
CA ASP A 227 8.36 -11.99 -4.57
C ASP A 227 7.23 -11.02 -4.95
N SER A 228 6.82 -10.15 -4.02
CA SER A 228 5.74 -9.18 -4.23
C SER A 228 6.26 -7.83 -4.71
N GLN A 229 5.42 -7.11 -5.44
CA GLN A 229 5.71 -5.78 -5.96
C GLN A 229 4.52 -4.86 -5.71
N ILE A 230 4.80 -3.60 -5.42
CA ILE A 230 3.80 -2.55 -5.26
C ILE A 230 4.10 -1.43 -6.25
N GLN A 231 3.04 -0.94 -6.91
CA GLN A 231 3.10 0.20 -7.81
C GLN A 231 2.71 1.47 -7.08
N GLY A 232 3.40 2.55 -7.41
CA GLY A 232 3.05 3.89 -6.93
C GLY A 232 1.92 4.50 -7.74
N GLU A 233 1.56 5.73 -7.38
CA GLU A 233 0.69 6.53 -8.24
C GLU A 233 1.40 6.87 -9.57
N PRO A 234 0.67 6.89 -10.70
CA PRO A 234 1.24 7.36 -11.96
C PRO A 234 1.72 8.80 -11.87
N SER A 235 2.74 9.15 -12.65
CA SER A 235 3.25 10.52 -12.81
C SER A 235 2.21 11.50 -13.36
N SER A 236 2.56 12.78 -13.47
CA SER A 236 1.72 13.74 -14.19
C SER A 236 1.64 13.29 -15.63
N VAL A 237 0.49 13.47 -16.26
CA VAL A 237 0.33 13.12 -17.66
C VAL A 237 1.02 14.17 -18.51
N VAL A 238 1.85 13.72 -19.45
CA VAL A 238 2.42 14.56 -20.51
C VAL A 238 1.87 14.14 -21.86
N THR A 239 1.92 15.04 -22.82
CA THR A 239 1.39 14.82 -24.17
C THR A 239 2.49 15.08 -25.19
N ALA A 240 2.64 14.19 -26.18
CA ALA A 240 3.62 14.34 -27.25
C ALA A 240 3.17 13.63 -28.53
N GLY A 241 3.54 14.21 -29.66
CA GLY A 241 3.31 13.68 -31.01
C GLY A 241 3.35 14.81 -32.04
N PRO A 242 3.06 14.51 -33.32
CA PRO A 242 3.05 15.52 -34.37
C PRO A 242 2.01 16.60 -34.05
N GLU A 243 2.41 17.87 -34.20
CA GLU A 243 1.53 19.00 -33.95
C GLU A 243 0.35 18.93 -34.93
N ARG A 244 -0.87 18.87 -34.38
CA ARG A 244 -2.07 18.92 -35.21
C ARG A 244 -2.24 20.36 -35.68
N THR A 245 -1.82 20.66 -36.91
CA THR A 245 -2.24 21.89 -37.58
C THR A 245 -3.75 21.85 -37.72
N GLU A 246 -4.47 22.67 -36.95
CA GLU A 246 -5.89 22.88 -37.16
C GLU A 246 -6.07 23.42 -38.59
N PRO A 247 -6.97 22.84 -39.41
CA PRO A 247 -7.18 23.35 -40.75
C PRO A 247 -7.65 24.80 -40.66
N THR A 248 -6.81 25.73 -41.11
CA THR A 248 -7.22 27.12 -41.31
C THR A 248 -8.41 27.13 -42.26
N LEU A 249 -9.56 27.65 -41.80
CA LEU A 249 -10.68 27.96 -42.67
C LEU A 249 -10.16 28.80 -43.85
N PRO A 250 -10.49 28.46 -45.11
CA PRO A 250 -10.15 29.33 -46.22
C PRO A 250 -10.79 30.70 -46.01
N ASP A 251 -9.97 31.75 -45.97
CA ASP A 251 -10.41 33.15 -45.77
C ASP A 251 -11.32 33.67 -46.90
N ASP A 252 -11.41 32.94 -48.02
CA ASP A 252 -12.24 33.31 -49.17
C ASP A 252 -13.35 32.30 -49.40
N ILE A 253 -14.46 32.43 -48.64
CA ILE A 253 -15.76 32.09 -49.20
C ILE A 253 -16.29 33.38 -49.87
N PRO A 254 -16.15 33.55 -51.20
CA PRO A 254 -16.76 34.68 -51.87
C PRO A 254 -18.27 34.62 -51.68
N ALA A 255 -18.84 35.67 -51.09
CA ALA A 255 -20.28 35.82 -50.92
C ALA A 255 -20.97 35.66 -52.30
N PRO A 256 -22.02 34.82 -52.43
CA PRO A 256 -22.77 34.76 -53.68
C PRO A 256 -23.46 36.10 -53.91
N ASN A 257 -22.95 36.83 -54.90
CA ASN A 257 -23.53 38.06 -55.42
C ASN A 257 -25.02 37.87 -55.68
N SER A 258 -25.81 38.81 -55.16
CA SER A 258 -27.26 38.88 -55.30
C SER A 258 -27.68 38.76 -56.76
N ARG A 259 -28.57 37.82 -57.10
CA ARG A 259 -29.24 37.78 -58.42
C ARG A 259 -30.69 38.30 -58.31
N PRO A 260 -31.16 39.14 -59.24
CA PRO A 260 -32.53 39.71 -59.26
C PRO A 260 -33.57 38.66 -59.73
N PRO A 261 -34.89 38.96 -59.73
CA PRO A 261 -35.91 37.94 -59.54
C PRO A 261 -36.35 37.20 -60.82
N ALA A 262 -36.73 35.95 -60.57
CA ALA A 262 -37.69 35.07 -61.25
C ALA A 262 -37.81 35.05 -62.79
N SER A 263 -37.56 33.88 -63.38
CA SER A 263 -38.44 33.30 -64.40
C SER A 263 -38.19 31.79 -64.53
N ALA A 264 -39.27 31.07 -64.81
CA ALA A 264 -39.44 29.62 -64.82
C ALA A 264 -38.71 28.89 -65.96
N GLY A 265 -38.48 27.59 -65.78
CA GLY A 265 -38.18 26.68 -66.90
C GLY A 265 -37.35 25.45 -66.55
N GLY A 266 -38.03 24.34 -66.28
CA GLY A 266 -37.71 22.98 -66.77
C GLY A 266 -36.29 22.39 -66.64
N SER A 267 -36.28 21.22 -65.99
CA SER A 267 -35.68 19.96 -66.47
C SER A 267 -34.17 19.72 -66.30
N GLY A 268 -33.86 18.68 -65.51
CA GLY A 268 -32.81 17.71 -65.85
C GLY A 268 -31.52 17.72 -65.03
N GLY A 269 -31.36 16.71 -64.17
CA GLY A 269 -30.11 15.93 -64.09
C GLY A 269 -29.01 16.36 -63.12
N GLY A 270 -28.90 15.62 -62.00
CA GLY A 270 -27.64 15.04 -61.49
C GLY A 270 -26.58 15.95 -60.85
N GLY A 271 -26.28 15.72 -59.57
CA GLY A 271 -24.97 16.07 -58.98
C GLY A 271 -25.01 16.53 -57.52
N SER A 272 -24.55 15.65 -56.61
CA SER A 272 -24.04 15.91 -55.25
C SER A 272 -24.86 16.82 -54.32
N THR A 273 -25.54 16.22 -53.35
CA THR A 273 -26.09 16.89 -52.17
C THR A 273 -24.97 17.34 -51.22
N GLN A 274 -24.58 18.61 -51.25
CA GLN A 274 -24.01 19.29 -50.07
C GLN A 274 -25.18 19.76 -49.19
N ARG A 275 -25.25 19.23 -47.96
CA ARG A 275 -26.29 19.60 -46.99
C ARG A 275 -25.82 20.80 -46.17
N ALA A 276 -26.07 22.01 -46.65
CA ALA A 276 -25.94 23.22 -45.84
C ALA A 276 -27.15 23.33 -44.90
N THR A 277 -26.97 23.07 -43.61
CA THR A 277 -27.99 23.36 -42.59
C THR A 277 -27.88 24.82 -42.18
N ARG A 278 -28.74 25.67 -42.74
CA ARG A 278 -28.93 27.06 -42.30
C ARG A 278 -29.78 27.05 -41.01
N ALA A 279 -29.17 27.34 -39.87
CA ALA A 279 -29.91 27.65 -38.66
C ALA A 279 -30.52 29.07 -38.77
N PRO A 280 -31.82 29.28 -38.44
CA PRO A 280 -32.36 30.62 -38.30
C PRO A 280 -31.88 31.26 -36.98
N SER A 281 -31.31 32.46 -37.05
CA SER A 281 -31.05 33.30 -35.88
C SER A 281 -32.37 33.64 -35.17
N PRO A 282 -32.50 33.41 -33.86
CA PRO A 282 -33.60 33.98 -33.10
C PRO A 282 -33.22 35.36 -32.55
N SER A 283 -34.08 36.31 -32.91
CA SER A 283 -34.23 37.67 -32.41
C SER A 283 -34.25 37.74 -30.88
N ARG A 284 -33.63 38.77 -30.29
CA ARG A 284 -33.98 39.24 -28.94
C ARG A 284 -35.44 39.72 -28.91
N PRO A 285 -36.17 39.52 -27.80
CA PRO A 285 -36.28 40.63 -26.82
C PRO A 285 -36.43 40.23 -25.33
N ASN A 286 -35.86 41.09 -24.47
CA ASN A 286 -36.30 41.62 -23.16
C ASN A 286 -36.96 40.76 -22.05
N SER A 287 -36.27 40.82 -20.89
CA SER A 287 -36.74 41.23 -19.55
C SER A 287 -37.58 40.30 -18.65
N ASN A 288 -36.99 40.00 -17.49
CA ASN A 288 -37.53 39.72 -16.15
C ASN A 288 -38.68 38.70 -15.99
N ILE A 289 -38.44 37.65 -15.19
CA ILE A 289 -39.37 37.13 -14.15
C ILE A 289 -38.59 36.32 -13.10
N PHE A 290 -39.05 36.47 -11.87
CA PHE A 290 -38.68 35.91 -10.56
C PHE A 290 -38.70 34.37 -10.45
N GLU A 291 -37.97 33.88 -9.42
CA GLU A 291 -38.18 32.67 -8.58
C GLU A 291 -38.25 31.30 -9.32
N GLU A 292 -37.72 30.18 -8.82
CA GLU A 292 -37.89 29.63 -7.49
C GLU A 292 -36.90 28.45 -7.33
N THR A 293 -36.15 28.45 -6.23
CA THR A 293 -35.31 27.32 -5.79
C THR A 293 -36.21 26.17 -5.33
N LEU A 294 -36.14 25.01 -5.98
CA LEU A 294 -36.72 23.77 -5.46
C LEU A 294 -35.64 22.92 -4.78
N PRO A 295 -35.90 22.37 -3.58
CA PRO A 295 -34.95 21.56 -2.83
C PRO A 295 -34.82 20.12 -3.35
N PHE A 296 -33.61 19.60 -3.24
CA PHE A 296 -33.24 18.21 -3.54
C PHE A 296 -33.82 17.26 -2.48
N ASP A 297 -34.54 16.22 -2.92
CA ASP A 297 -35.11 15.16 -2.08
C ASP A 297 -34.16 13.94 -2.08
N PRO A 298 -33.48 13.61 -0.95
CA PRO A 298 -32.51 12.53 -0.89
C PRO A 298 -33.11 11.14 -0.59
N SER A 299 -34.41 10.89 -0.79
CA SER A 299 -35.06 9.63 -0.36
C SER A 299 -35.25 8.53 -1.41
N GLN A 300 -34.65 8.60 -2.60
CA GLN A 300 -34.85 7.58 -3.65
C GLN A 300 -33.54 7.03 -4.24
N THR A 301 -32.85 6.15 -3.51
CA THR A 301 -31.96 5.12 -4.09
C THR A 301 -31.89 3.93 -3.14
N THR A 302 -32.84 3.01 -3.23
CA THR A 302 -32.72 1.67 -2.62
C THR A 302 -32.25 0.70 -3.69
N LEU A 303 -30.99 0.26 -3.58
CA LEU A 303 -30.45 -0.87 -4.34
C LEU A 303 -31.01 -2.20 -3.77
N PRO A 304 -31.31 -3.21 -4.60
CA PRO A 304 -31.72 -4.53 -4.12
C PRO A 304 -30.52 -5.31 -3.54
N PRO A 305 -30.75 -6.24 -2.59
CA PRO A 305 -29.71 -7.05 -1.96
C PRO A 305 -29.15 -8.12 -2.92
N PRO A 306 -27.90 -8.58 -2.71
CA PRO A 306 -27.30 -9.64 -3.53
C PRO A 306 -27.90 -11.01 -3.21
N THR A 307 -28.25 -11.74 -4.28
CA THR A 307 -28.69 -13.13 -4.26
C THR A 307 -27.53 -14.06 -3.91
N THR A 308 -27.72 -14.87 -2.86
CA THR A 308 -26.86 -15.99 -2.48
C THR A 308 -27.29 -17.24 -3.26
N GLU A 309 -26.49 -17.67 -4.23
CA GLU A 309 -26.54 -19.03 -4.80
C GLU A 309 -25.13 -19.63 -4.82
N PRO A 310 -24.91 -20.84 -4.29
CA PRO A 310 -23.63 -21.53 -4.35
C PRO A 310 -23.44 -22.23 -5.70
N PRO A 311 -22.21 -22.30 -6.25
CA PRO A 311 -21.95 -23.09 -7.44
C PRO A 311 -21.99 -24.61 -7.12
N GLU A 312 -22.91 -25.31 -7.77
CA GLU A 312 -22.82 -26.76 -8.00
C GLU A 312 -21.72 -27.06 -9.04
N ASP A 313 -21.20 -28.28 -8.99
CA ASP A 313 -20.23 -28.92 -9.90
C ASP A 313 -18.73 -28.64 -9.69
N ALA A 314 -18.16 -29.35 -8.72
CA ALA A 314 -16.74 -29.72 -8.70
C ALA A 314 -16.54 -31.10 -9.37
N PRO A 315 -15.62 -31.27 -10.34
CA PRO A 315 -15.26 -32.58 -10.85
C PRO A 315 -14.34 -33.33 -9.87
N VAL A 316 -14.64 -34.63 -9.76
CA VAL A 316 -14.00 -35.68 -8.97
C VAL A 316 -12.49 -35.76 -9.25
N LEU A 317 -11.69 -35.68 -8.18
CA LEU A 317 -10.27 -36.00 -8.16
C LEU A 317 -10.06 -37.48 -8.51
N ALA A 318 -9.29 -37.74 -9.57
CA ALA A 318 -8.74 -39.05 -9.86
C ALA A 318 -7.55 -39.32 -8.93
N GLU A 319 -7.65 -40.38 -8.14
CA GLU A 319 -6.55 -40.97 -7.39
C GLU A 319 -5.50 -41.50 -8.38
N PHE A 320 -4.31 -40.91 -8.37
CA PHE A 320 -3.12 -41.52 -8.96
C PHE A 320 -2.24 -42.02 -7.81
N ASP A 321 -2.30 -43.33 -7.60
CA ASP A 321 -1.27 -44.12 -6.93
C ASP A 321 0.03 -44.01 -7.75
N ASP A 322 1.08 -43.44 -7.15
CA ASP A 322 2.45 -43.64 -7.61
C ASP A 322 3.29 -44.16 -6.44
N GLU A 323 3.48 -45.48 -6.42
CA GLU A 323 4.50 -46.17 -5.64
C GLU A 323 5.90 -45.75 -6.12
N PRO A 324 6.83 -45.32 -5.25
CA PRO A 324 8.23 -45.32 -5.60
C PRO A 324 8.78 -46.75 -5.48
N THR A 325 9.09 -47.34 -6.62
CA THR A 325 9.90 -48.55 -6.75
C THR A 325 11.28 -48.31 -6.13
N GLN A 326 11.53 -49.01 -5.03
CA GLN A 326 12.84 -49.21 -4.44
C GLN A 326 13.54 -50.32 -5.24
N ASP A 327 14.45 -49.97 -6.14
CA ASP A 327 15.44 -50.95 -6.62
C ASP A 327 16.78 -50.32 -7.00
N ASP A 328 17.78 -50.68 -6.20
CA ASP A 328 19.13 -51.07 -6.55
C ASP A 328 19.96 -50.20 -7.52
N ARG A 329 21.02 -49.61 -6.95
CA ARG A 329 22.38 -49.83 -7.45
C ARG A 329 23.44 -49.45 -6.43
N ARG A 330 23.95 -50.49 -5.76
CA ARG A 330 25.32 -50.54 -5.26
C ARG A 330 26.34 -50.58 -6.41
N ALA A 331 27.51 -50.02 -6.08
CA ALA A 331 28.85 -50.26 -6.65
C ALA A 331 29.18 -49.64 -8.02
N THR A 332 30.21 -48.79 -8.06
CA THR A 332 31.61 -49.22 -8.30
C THR A 332 32.55 -48.00 -8.37
N LEU A 333 33.66 -48.08 -7.62
CA LEU A 333 34.89 -47.25 -7.64
C LEU A 333 34.83 -45.81 -7.10
#